data_AF-W4UUY1-F1
#
_entry.id   AF-W4UUY1-F1
#
_cell.length_a   1.000
_cell.length_b   1.000
_cell.length_c   1.000
_cell.angle_alpha   90.00
_cell.angle_beta   90.00
_cell.angle_gamma   90.00
#
_symmetry.space_group_name_H-M   'P 1'
#
loop_
_entity.id
_entity.type
_entity.pdbx_description
1 polymer ?
#
loop_
_entity_poly.entity_id
_entity_poly.type
_entity_poly.pdbx_seq_one_letter_code
_entity_poly.pdbx_strand_id
1 'polypeptide(L)'
;MSDEELFRALKTEIDELGWNLIKHKGQAYRKVVLRQRLFPLYFKPFEVKSKSKNTWLVIPVAHSRKDADNSQFMLLCKLDSPEGIYWYSIGADYFTREADETISVLAPHMLRRMNERLNLHILKSEDLLVEFIKREPKNYMSYPPESKQFFHLVNGGIVLGEVVGRRWIHKTFIDDESFSKVNKMKGDRLISGQKRLESIKQLLDSSDNKAAVLEFIDSTFGSYKHEFKLE
;
A
#
# COMPACT_ATOMS: atom_id res chain seq x y z
N MET A 1 -22.59 -0.69 -1.59
CA MET A 1 -22.08 -0.39 -2.94
C MET A 1 -21.31 -1.59 -3.42
N SER A 2 -21.62 -2.09 -4.62
CA SER A 2 -20.89 -3.22 -5.23
C SER A 2 -19.47 -2.83 -5.63
N ASP A 3 -18.60 -3.82 -5.81
CA ASP A 3 -17.23 -3.60 -6.26
C ASP A 3 -17.15 -2.96 -7.64
N GLU A 4 -18.06 -3.35 -8.54
CA GLU A 4 -18.16 -2.77 -9.88
C GLU A 4 -18.54 -1.28 -9.82
N GLU A 5 -19.54 -0.93 -9.01
CA GLU A 5 -19.95 0.47 -8.82
C GLU A 5 -18.83 1.30 -8.20
N LEU A 6 -18.18 0.77 -7.16
CA LEU A 6 -17.07 1.47 -6.49
C LEU A 6 -15.89 1.69 -7.44
N PHE A 7 -15.50 0.65 -8.17
CA PHE A 7 -14.41 0.75 -9.15
C PHE A 7 -14.72 1.78 -10.24
N ARG A 8 -15.93 1.72 -10.83
CA ARG A 8 -16.36 2.69 -11.85
C ARG A 8 -16.34 4.11 -11.30
N ALA A 9 -16.87 4.34 -10.09
CA ALA A 9 -16.87 5.65 -9.46
C ALA A 9 -15.45 6.19 -9.27
N LEU A 10 -14.54 5.38 -8.70
CA LEU A 10 -13.14 5.77 -8.50
C LEU A 10 -12.43 6.06 -9.83
N LYS A 11 -12.62 5.21 -10.85
CA LYS A 11 -12.01 5.38 -12.17
C LYS A 11 -12.49 6.66 -12.86
N THR A 12 -13.80 6.91 -12.87
CA THR A 12 -14.36 8.13 -13.45
C THR A 12 -13.80 9.38 -12.78
N GLU A 13 -13.72 9.41 -11.45
CA GLU A 13 -13.16 10.55 -10.73
C GLU A 13 -11.66 10.74 -11.00
N ILE A 14 -10.89 9.65 -11.08
CA ILE A 14 -9.46 9.70 -11.45
C ILE A 14 -9.28 10.26 -12.86
N ASP A 15 -10.08 9.81 -13.82
CA ASP A 15 -10.01 10.30 -15.21
C ASP A 15 -10.29 11.82 -15.27
N GLU A 16 -11.22 12.32 -14.46
CA GLU A 16 -11.53 13.76 -14.38
C GLU A 16 -10.43 14.57 -13.67
N LEU A 17 -9.87 14.05 -12.57
CA LEU A 17 -8.85 14.71 -11.78
C LEU A 17 -7.50 14.72 -12.53
N GLY A 18 -7.09 13.56 -13.03
CA GLY A 18 -5.75 13.28 -13.52
C GLY A 18 -5.28 14.28 -14.58
N TRP A 19 -6.05 14.46 -15.67
CA TRP A 19 -5.59 15.27 -16.81
C TRP A 19 -5.36 16.74 -16.47
N ASN A 20 -6.27 17.35 -15.72
CA ASN A 20 -6.17 18.77 -15.36
C ASN A 20 -5.08 19.01 -14.31
N LEU A 21 -4.94 18.08 -13.37
CA LEU A 21 -3.99 18.20 -12.27
C LEU A 21 -2.55 17.92 -12.71
N ILE A 22 -2.34 16.88 -13.53
CA ILE A 22 -1.02 16.52 -14.11
C ILE A 22 -0.46 17.73 -14.87
N LYS A 23 -1.28 18.35 -15.74
CA LYS A 23 -0.85 19.47 -16.57
C LYS A 23 -0.48 20.71 -15.75
N HIS A 24 -1.31 21.08 -14.77
CA HIS A 24 -1.10 22.30 -14.00
C HIS A 24 0.00 22.15 -12.93
N LYS A 25 0.08 21.01 -12.24
CA LYS A 25 1.01 20.82 -11.11
C LYS A 25 2.34 20.20 -11.55
N GLY A 26 2.37 19.43 -12.63
CA GLY A 26 3.61 18.81 -13.13
C GLY A 26 4.68 19.83 -13.52
N GLN A 27 4.26 20.98 -14.07
CA GLN A 27 5.18 22.07 -14.41
C GLN A 27 5.92 22.64 -13.19
N ALA A 28 5.29 22.66 -12.02
CA ALA A 28 5.89 23.18 -10.79
C ALA A 28 7.04 22.28 -10.30
N TYR A 29 6.93 20.96 -10.52
CA TYR A 29 7.93 20.00 -10.07
C TYR A 29 9.01 19.69 -11.12
N ARG A 30 8.75 19.99 -12.40
CA ARG A 30 9.66 19.74 -13.53
C ARG A 30 11.11 20.14 -13.25
N LYS A 31 11.34 21.40 -12.84
CA LYS A 31 12.71 21.90 -12.58
C LYS A 31 13.40 21.13 -11.45
N VAL A 32 12.64 20.73 -10.43
CA VAL A 32 13.17 19.93 -9.32
C VAL A 32 13.57 18.56 -9.85
N VAL A 33 12.68 17.86 -10.55
CA VAL A 33 12.93 16.53 -11.12
C VAL A 33 14.20 16.51 -12.00
N LEU A 34 14.35 17.48 -12.91
CA LEU A 34 15.50 17.54 -13.83
C LEU A 34 16.86 17.73 -13.14
N ARG A 35 16.88 18.37 -11.97
CA ARG A 35 18.11 18.66 -11.22
C ARG A 35 18.54 17.51 -10.31
N GLN A 36 17.63 16.59 -9.99
CA GLN A 36 17.92 15.50 -9.07
C GLN A 36 18.72 14.37 -9.73
N ARG A 37 19.48 13.67 -8.89
CA ARG A 37 20.26 12.48 -9.27
C ARG A 37 19.72 11.22 -8.60
N LEU A 38 19.07 11.36 -7.45
CA LEU A 38 18.50 10.27 -6.67
C LEU A 38 16.98 10.25 -6.84
N PHE A 39 16.45 9.05 -7.01
CA PHE A 39 15.04 8.76 -7.23
C PHE A 39 14.66 7.51 -6.43
N PRO A 40 13.37 7.31 -6.08
CA PRO A 40 12.22 8.17 -6.38
C PRO A 40 12.18 9.49 -5.57
N LEU A 41 11.51 10.49 -6.10
CA LEU A 41 11.18 11.75 -5.42
C LEU A 41 9.71 11.76 -5.05
N TYR A 42 9.41 12.03 -3.78
CA TYR A 42 8.05 12.24 -3.29
C TYR A 42 7.86 13.70 -2.96
N PHE A 43 6.88 14.35 -3.58
CA PHE A 43 6.57 15.75 -3.31
C PHE A 43 5.52 15.86 -2.21
N LYS A 44 5.35 17.08 -1.68
CA LYS A 44 4.36 17.34 -0.63
C LYS A 44 2.96 16.94 -1.12
N PRO A 45 2.23 16.10 -0.38
CA PRO A 45 0.89 15.71 -0.76
C PRO A 45 -0.06 16.90 -0.64
N PHE A 46 -1.17 16.86 -1.38
CA PHE A 46 -2.23 17.85 -1.27
C PHE A 46 -3.59 17.23 -1.54
N GLU A 47 -4.62 17.82 -0.94
CA GLU A 47 -6.00 17.37 -1.13
C GLU A 47 -6.66 18.07 -2.31
N VAL A 48 -7.51 17.32 -3.01
CA VAL A 48 -8.40 17.83 -4.06
C VAL A 48 -9.79 17.25 -3.83
N LYS A 49 -10.84 18.05 -4.05
CA LYS A 49 -12.20 17.53 -4.05
C LYS A 49 -12.63 17.21 -5.47
N SER A 50 -13.17 16.01 -5.69
CA SER A 50 -13.78 15.66 -6.96
C SER A 50 -15.13 16.37 -7.15
N LYS A 51 -15.72 16.27 -8.36
CA LYS A 51 -17.07 16.81 -8.62
C LYS A 51 -18.13 16.15 -7.73
N SER A 52 -17.93 14.87 -7.40
CA SER A 52 -18.77 14.12 -6.45
C SER A 52 -18.53 14.49 -4.99
N LYS A 53 -17.66 15.48 -4.72
CA LYS A 53 -17.26 15.96 -3.38
C LYS A 53 -16.45 14.95 -2.55
N ASN A 54 -15.97 13.87 -3.14
CA ASN A 54 -15.02 12.97 -2.50
C ASN A 54 -13.68 13.68 -2.35
N THR A 55 -13.00 13.44 -1.22
CA THR A 55 -11.69 14.04 -0.96
C THR A 55 -10.60 13.08 -1.44
N TRP A 56 -9.74 13.56 -2.32
CA TRP A 56 -8.62 12.82 -2.88
C TRP A 56 -7.31 13.39 -2.35
N LEU A 57 -6.49 12.53 -1.76
CA LEU A 57 -5.10 12.84 -1.47
C LEU A 57 -4.26 12.54 -2.71
N VAL A 58 -3.61 13.57 -3.21
CA VAL A 58 -2.74 13.50 -4.38
C VAL A 58 -1.30 13.55 -3.90
N ILE A 59 -0.53 12.55 -4.29
CA ILE A 59 0.89 12.43 -3.93
C ILE A 59 1.70 12.45 -5.22
N PRO A 60 2.31 13.59 -5.59
CA PRO A 60 3.15 13.65 -6.78
C PRO A 60 4.44 12.86 -6.55
N VAL A 61 4.81 12.06 -7.53
CA VAL A 61 6.01 11.21 -7.52
C VAL A 61 6.77 11.37 -8.83
N ALA A 62 8.09 11.26 -8.75
CA ALA A 62 8.93 11.02 -9.93
C ALA A 62 9.82 9.81 -9.63
N HIS A 63 9.79 8.79 -10.47
CA HIS A 63 10.66 7.63 -10.38
C HIS A 63 11.92 7.79 -11.22
N SER A 64 11.91 8.74 -12.16
CA SER A 64 13.07 9.06 -12.98
C SER A 64 13.02 10.50 -13.49
N ARG A 65 14.12 10.95 -14.12
CA ARG A 65 14.13 12.24 -14.83
C ARG A 65 13.12 12.31 -15.98
N LYS A 66 12.71 11.17 -16.56
CA LYS A 66 11.74 11.14 -17.67
C LYS A 66 10.34 11.59 -17.23
N ASP A 67 10.06 11.54 -15.93
CA ASP A 67 8.78 11.96 -15.36
C ASP A 67 8.68 13.50 -15.19
N ALA A 68 9.74 14.23 -15.56
CA ALA A 68 9.75 15.69 -15.50
C ALA A 68 8.67 16.33 -16.39
N ASP A 69 8.42 15.74 -17.55
CA ASP A 69 7.42 16.21 -18.52
C ASP A 69 6.10 15.42 -18.40
N ASN A 70 6.14 14.24 -17.77
CA ASN A 70 5.01 13.34 -17.53
C ASN A 70 4.92 13.01 -16.05
N SER A 71 4.49 13.97 -15.24
CA SER A 71 4.46 13.80 -13.78
C SER A 71 3.54 12.66 -13.38
N GLN A 72 4.04 11.81 -12.48
CA GLN A 72 3.30 10.69 -11.91
C GLN A 72 2.62 11.14 -10.62
N PHE A 73 1.44 10.60 -10.36
CA PHE A 73 0.68 10.88 -9.15
C PHE A 73 0.10 9.58 -8.61
N MET A 74 0.16 9.42 -7.31
CA MET A 74 -0.63 8.43 -6.61
C MET A 74 -1.87 9.13 -6.07
N LEU A 75 -3.01 8.50 -6.28
CA LEU A 75 -4.32 9.07 -5.99
C LEU A 75 -5.01 8.17 -4.98
N LEU A 76 -5.26 8.71 -3.79
CA LEU A 76 -5.94 8.00 -2.72
C LEU A 76 -7.27 8.72 -2.42
N CYS A 77 -8.38 8.05 -2.65
CA CYS A 77 -9.69 8.54 -2.27
C CYS A 77 -9.93 8.27 -0.79
N LYS A 78 -10.28 9.33 -0.06
CA LYS A 78 -10.68 9.27 1.35
C LYS A 78 -12.15 8.92 1.42
N LEU A 79 -12.47 7.79 2.04
CA LEU A 79 -13.85 7.42 2.34
C LEU A 79 -14.00 7.23 3.85
N ASP A 80 -14.95 7.96 4.42
CA ASP A 80 -15.32 7.83 5.83
C ASP A 80 -16.22 6.61 6.01
N SER A 81 -15.92 5.79 7.01
CA SER A 81 -16.77 4.70 7.46
C SER A 81 -16.96 4.76 8.99
N PRO A 82 -17.94 4.03 9.56
CA PRO A 82 -18.12 3.95 11.01
C PRO A 82 -16.87 3.46 11.76
N GLU A 83 -16.02 2.67 11.10
CA GLU A 83 -14.79 2.11 11.67
C GLU A 83 -13.57 3.05 11.51
N GLY A 84 -13.72 4.16 10.80
CA GLY A 84 -12.69 5.18 10.61
C GLY A 84 -12.50 5.58 9.14
N ILE A 85 -11.41 6.30 8.90
CA ILE A 85 -11.05 6.77 7.56
C ILE A 85 -10.29 5.67 6.83
N TYR A 86 -10.81 5.27 5.68
CA TYR A 86 -10.16 4.35 4.77
C TYR A 86 -9.65 5.09 3.52
N TRP A 87 -8.53 4.62 2.98
CA TRP A 87 -7.94 5.17 1.77
C TRP A 87 -7.99 4.15 0.63
N TYR A 88 -8.54 4.57 -0.49
CA TYR A 88 -8.79 3.73 -1.66
C TYR A 88 -7.93 4.17 -2.83
N SER A 89 -7.25 3.22 -3.47
CA SER A 89 -6.62 3.42 -4.79
C SER A 89 -7.16 2.37 -5.73
N ILE A 90 -7.25 2.69 -7.01
CA ILE A 90 -7.32 1.65 -8.04
C ILE A 90 -5.91 1.39 -8.55
N GLY A 91 -5.61 0.13 -8.86
CA GLY A 91 -4.38 -0.20 -9.57
C GLY A 91 -4.49 0.24 -11.03
N ALA A 92 -3.35 0.59 -11.62
CA ALA A 92 -3.22 0.86 -13.04
C ALA A 92 -1.93 0.21 -13.53
N ASP A 93 -2.02 -0.51 -14.63
CA ASP A 93 -0.86 -1.02 -15.32
C ASP A 93 0.02 0.16 -15.75
N TYR A 94 1.28 0.13 -15.35
CA TYR A 94 2.20 1.24 -15.55
C TYR A 94 2.54 1.46 -17.04
N PHE A 95 2.43 0.43 -17.87
CA PHE A 95 2.78 0.44 -19.28
C PHE A 95 1.58 0.73 -20.18
N THR A 96 0.41 0.15 -19.89
CA THR A 96 -0.81 0.36 -20.68
C THR A 96 -1.67 1.50 -20.14
N ARG A 97 -1.43 1.94 -18.89
CA ARG A 97 -2.30 2.86 -18.13
C ARG A 97 -3.72 2.36 -17.98
N GLU A 98 -3.97 1.09 -18.25
CA GLU A 98 -5.28 0.47 -18.03
C GLU A 98 -5.42 0.12 -16.55
N ALA A 99 -6.57 0.42 -15.97
CA ALA A 99 -6.84 0.06 -14.59
C ALA A 99 -6.97 -1.46 -14.47
N ASP A 100 -6.22 -2.09 -13.57
CA ASP A 100 -6.13 -3.55 -13.42
C ASP A 100 -7.31 -4.16 -12.62
N GLU A 101 -8.48 -3.53 -12.71
CA GLU A 101 -9.73 -3.79 -11.97
C GLU A 101 -9.58 -3.94 -10.44
N THR A 102 -8.40 -3.67 -9.89
CA THR A 102 -8.11 -3.89 -8.47
C THR A 102 -8.37 -2.63 -7.66
N ILE A 103 -8.98 -2.79 -6.49
CA ILE A 103 -9.18 -1.72 -5.51
C ILE A 103 -8.31 -1.99 -4.29
N SER A 104 -7.22 -1.26 -4.14
CA SER A 104 -6.42 -1.28 -2.91
C SER A 104 -7.13 -0.47 -1.82
N VAL A 105 -7.35 -1.10 -0.67
CA VAL A 105 -7.96 -0.49 0.51
C VAL A 105 -6.94 -0.46 1.64
N LEU A 106 -6.49 0.72 2.04
CA LEU A 106 -5.57 0.92 3.17
C LEU A 106 -6.39 1.18 4.42
N ALA A 107 -6.39 0.22 5.34
CA ALA A 107 -7.12 0.34 6.58
C ALA A 107 -6.41 1.27 7.59
N PRO A 108 -7.13 2.07 8.39
CA PRO A 108 -6.53 3.01 9.34
C PRO A 108 -5.68 2.29 10.41
N HIS A 109 -6.11 1.10 10.84
CA HIS A 109 -5.38 0.30 11.83
C HIS A 109 -4.05 -0.27 11.29
N MET A 110 -3.93 -0.49 9.98
CA MET A 110 -2.67 -0.88 9.34
C MET A 110 -1.63 0.24 9.48
N LEU A 111 -2.00 1.47 9.11
CA LEU A 111 -1.13 2.64 9.20
C LEU A 111 -0.74 2.96 10.64
N ARG A 112 -1.70 2.83 11.57
CA ARG A 112 -1.43 3.00 13.00
C ARG A 112 -0.38 2.01 13.50
N ARG A 113 -0.53 0.72 13.18
CA ARG A 113 0.46 -0.31 13.55
C ARG A 113 1.82 -0.05 12.94
N MET A 114 1.88 0.45 11.70
CA MET A 114 3.14 0.87 11.10
C MET A 114 3.80 1.99 11.90
N ASN A 115 3.04 3.03 12.28
CA ASN A 115 3.52 4.14 13.10
C ASN A 115 4.12 3.67 14.43
N GLU A 116 3.40 2.79 15.12
CA GLU A 116 3.77 2.23 16.43
C GLU A 116 5.01 1.32 16.31
N ARG A 117 4.96 0.33 15.42
CA ARG A 117 5.98 -0.71 15.29
C ARG A 117 7.30 -0.21 14.74
N LEU A 118 7.26 0.82 13.89
CA LEU A 118 8.46 1.48 13.37
C LEU A 118 8.86 2.72 14.16
N ASN A 119 8.16 3.03 15.26
CA ASN A 119 8.46 4.14 16.15
C ASN A 119 8.59 5.49 15.40
N LEU A 120 7.66 5.75 14.47
CA LEU A 120 7.75 6.89 13.54
C LEU A 120 7.26 8.21 14.16
N HIS A 121 6.41 8.16 15.20
CA HIS A 121 5.84 9.32 15.89
C HIS A 121 5.12 10.31 14.97
N ILE A 122 4.56 9.83 13.86
CA ILE A 122 3.83 10.67 12.91
C ILE A 122 2.39 10.83 13.40
N LEU A 123 1.95 12.08 13.55
CA LEU A 123 0.62 12.38 14.12
C LEU A 123 -0.49 12.48 13.05
N LYS A 124 -0.14 12.85 11.82
CA LYS A 124 -1.11 13.05 10.73
C LYS A 124 -1.22 11.81 9.86
N SER A 125 -2.46 11.42 9.54
CA SER A 125 -2.76 10.23 8.72
C SER A 125 -2.18 10.36 7.31
N GLU A 126 -2.23 11.57 6.74
CA GLU A 126 -1.72 11.87 5.40
C GLU A 126 -0.19 11.73 5.33
N ASP A 127 0.51 12.14 6.39
CA ASP A 127 1.96 11.99 6.49
C ASP A 127 2.36 10.51 6.67
N LEU A 128 1.54 9.74 7.40
CA LEU A 128 1.70 8.29 7.53
C LEU A 128 1.52 7.56 6.20
N LEU A 129 0.56 7.97 5.37
CA LEU A 129 0.37 7.41 4.03
C LEU A 129 1.58 7.68 3.13
N VAL A 130 2.09 8.92 3.15
CA VAL A 130 3.28 9.26 2.37
C VAL A 130 4.47 8.40 2.82
N GLU A 131 4.64 8.21 4.13
CA GLU A 131 5.69 7.35 4.67
C GLU A 131 5.51 5.88 4.29
N PHE A 132 4.28 5.36 4.32
CA PHE A 132 3.95 4.01 3.84
C PHE A 132 4.36 3.83 2.38
N ILE A 133 4.06 4.82 1.53
CA ILE A 133 4.32 4.68 0.10
C ILE A 133 5.81 4.86 -0.23
N LYS A 134 6.53 5.69 0.51
CA LYS A 134 8.00 5.79 0.44
C LYS A 134 8.71 4.48 0.73
N ARG A 135 8.08 3.58 1.47
CA ARG A 135 8.61 2.24 1.77
C ARG A 135 8.50 1.28 0.59
N GLU A 136 8.04 1.76 -0.56
CA GLU A 136 7.93 1.05 -1.83
C GLU A 136 7.26 -0.31 -1.66
N PRO A 137 5.93 -0.36 -1.60
CA PRO A 137 5.21 -1.62 -1.53
C PRO A 137 5.55 -2.49 -2.74
N LYS A 138 6.37 -3.53 -2.54
CA LYS A 138 6.87 -4.40 -3.60
C LYS A 138 6.24 -5.77 -3.48
N ASN A 139 5.67 -6.24 -4.60
CA ASN A 139 5.20 -7.60 -4.83
C ASN A 139 4.08 -8.03 -3.88
N TYR A 140 2.86 -8.13 -4.43
CA TYR A 140 1.78 -8.86 -3.78
C TYR A 140 2.04 -10.35 -3.92
N MET A 141 1.89 -11.09 -2.82
CA MET A 141 1.89 -12.54 -2.83
C MET A 141 0.66 -13.06 -2.11
N SER A 142 -0.17 -13.83 -2.82
CA SER A 142 -1.23 -14.62 -2.20
C SER A 142 -0.59 -15.73 -1.37
N TYR A 143 -1.00 -15.86 -0.10
CA TYR A 143 -0.53 -16.93 0.75
C TYR A 143 -1.54 -17.30 1.84
N PRO A 144 -1.94 -18.59 1.94
CA PRO A 144 -1.68 -19.68 1.00
C PRO A 144 -2.12 -19.36 -0.45
N PRO A 145 -1.53 -19.98 -1.50
CA PRO A 145 -1.84 -19.67 -2.90
C PRO A 145 -3.34 -19.77 -3.26
N GLU A 146 -4.09 -20.60 -2.54
CA GLU A 146 -5.54 -20.78 -2.73
C GLU A 146 -6.40 -19.98 -1.74
N SER A 147 -5.77 -19.20 -0.87
CA SER A 147 -6.48 -18.37 0.11
C SER A 147 -6.83 -17.00 -0.46
N LYS A 148 -7.80 -16.35 0.19
CA LYS A 148 -8.06 -14.92 0.02
C LYS A 148 -7.07 -14.05 0.78
N GLN A 149 -6.02 -14.59 1.39
CA GLN A 149 -5.04 -13.82 2.15
C GLN A 149 -3.85 -13.44 1.28
N PHE A 150 -3.29 -12.26 1.53
CA PHE A 150 -2.05 -11.83 0.90
C PHE A 150 -1.09 -11.26 1.92
N PHE A 151 0.19 -11.31 1.56
CA PHE A 151 1.19 -10.46 2.18
C PHE A 151 1.89 -9.60 1.12
N HIS A 152 2.38 -8.45 1.56
CA HIS A 152 3.01 -7.44 0.73
C HIS A 152 4.26 -6.94 1.43
N LEU A 153 5.41 -7.08 0.77
CA LEU A 153 6.67 -6.64 1.35
C LEU A 153 6.84 -5.14 1.20
N VAL A 154 7.21 -4.49 2.29
CA VAL A 154 7.57 -3.08 2.33
C VAL A 154 8.93 -2.91 3.01
N ASN A 155 9.60 -1.79 2.78
CA ASN A 155 10.82 -1.51 3.51
C ASN A 155 10.55 -1.38 5.02
N GLY A 156 11.20 -2.20 5.83
CA GLY A 156 11.04 -2.27 7.28
C GLY A 156 9.93 -3.21 7.78
N GLY A 157 9.20 -3.91 6.92
CA GLY A 157 8.19 -4.86 7.37
C GLY A 157 7.38 -5.56 6.29
N ILE A 158 6.26 -6.15 6.70
CA ILE A 158 5.32 -6.90 5.88
C ILE A 158 3.93 -6.37 6.18
N VAL A 159 3.14 -6.11 5.14
CA VAL A 159 1.71 -5.88 5.27
C VAL A 159 0.98 -7.19 5.02
N LEU A 160 0.03 -7.52 5.90
CA LEU A 160 -0.89 -8.64 5.73
C LEU A 160 -2.27 -8.10 5.41
N GLY A 161 -2.98 -8.80 4.53
CA GLY A 161 -4.30 -8.40 4.09
C GLY A 161 -5.11 -9.55 3.54
N GLU A 162 -6.28 -9.19 3.02
CA GLU A 162 -7.21 -10.11 2.38
C GLU A 162 -7.81 -9.53 1.11
N VAL A 163 -8.17 -10.41 0.19
CA VAL A 163 -8.85 -10.13 -1.06
C VAL A 163 -10.33 -10.47 -0.91
N VAL A 164 -11.19 -9.46 -0.99
CA VAL A 164 -12.64 -9.61 -0.97
C VAL A 164 -13.20 -9.05 -2.28
N GLY A 165 -13.59 -9.94 -3.19
CA GLY A 165 -13.98 -9.54 -4.54
C GLY A 165 -12.82 -8.87 -5.26
N ARG A 166 -12.97 -7.60 -5.64
CA ARG A 166 -11.91 -6.77 -6.24
C ARG A 166 -11.06 -6.00 -5.22
N ARG A 167 -11.42 -6.08 -3.93
CA ARG A 167 -10.79 -5.27 -2.88
C ARG A 167 -9.61 -6.00 -2.26
N TRP A 168 -8.43 -5.39 -2.33
CA TRP A 168 -7.23 -5.80 -1.64
C TRP A 168 -7.11 -4.99 -0.35
N ILE A 169 -7.61 -5.56 0.74
CA ILE A 169 -7.73 -4.89 2.02
C ILE A 169 -6.47 -5.12 2.84
N HIS A 170 -5.68 -4.07 3.02
CA HIS A 170 -4.46 -4.05 3.81
C HIS A 170 -4.84 -3.91 5.29
N LYS A 171 -4.81 -5.03 6.02
CA LYS A 171 -5.29 -5.12 7.41
C LYS A 171 -4.20 -4.73 8.40
N THR A 172 -3.01 -5.31 8.32
CA THR A 172 -2.01 -5.08 9.36
C THR A 172 -0.60 -4.96 8.83
N PHE A 173 0.26 -4.29 9.59
CA PHE A 173 1.67 -4.15 9.32
C PHE A 173 2.47 -4.83 10.43
N ILE A 174 3.47 -5.62 10.07
CA ILE A 174 4.43 -6.28 10.97
C ILE A 174 5.83 -5.77 10.61
N ASP A 175 6.56 -5.21 11.57
CA ASP A 175 7.95 -4.81 11.35
C ASP A 175 8.90 -6.02 11.27
N ASP A 176 10.08 -5.80 10.69
CA ASP A 176 11.09 -6.85 10.51
C ASP A 176 11.58 -7.48 11.82
N GLU A 177 11.65 -6.72 12.90
CA GLU A 177 12.11 -7.22 14.19
C GLU A 177 11.08 -8.17 14.80
N SER A 178 9.81 -7.75 14.82
CA SER A 178 8.67 -8.56 15.23
C SER A 178 8.57 -9.85 14.41
N PHE A 179 8.73 -9.74 13.09
CA PHE A 179 8.72 -10.91 12.19
C PHE A 179 9.87 -11.88 12.49
N SER A 180 11.08 -11.36 12.72
CA SER A 180 12.27 -12.18 12.99
C SER A 180 12.22 -12.90 14.34
N LYS A 181 11.70 -12.23 15.39
CA LYS A 181 11.54 -12.79 16.75
C LYS A 181 10.65 -14.03 16.75
N VAL A 182 9.52 -13.94 16.06
CA VAL A 182 8.55 -15.04 15.98
C VAL A 182 9.15 -16.24 15.25
N ASN A 183 9.89 -16.00 14.17
CA ASN A 183 10.45 -17.06 13.33
C ASN A 183 11.82 -17.57 13.82
N LYS A 184 12.26 -17.19 15.03
CA LYS A 184 13.57 -17.57 15.62
C LYS A 184 14.76 -17.34 14.66
N MET A 185 14.68 -16.31 13.81
CA MET A 185 15.72 -16.04 12.83
C MET A 185 16.95 -15.42 13.52
N LYS A 186 18.12 -16.04 13.39
CA LYS A 186 19.39 -15.49 13.90
C LYS A 186 19.87 -14.32 13.03
N GLY A 187 19.71 -13.11 13.54
CA GLY A 187 20.63 -11.95 13.46
C GLY A 187 21.03 -11.36 12.10
N ASP A 188 21.50 -12.13 11.13
CA ASP A 188 22.48 -11.60 10.17
C ASP A 188 22.10 -11.69 8.67
N ARG A 189 20.81 -11.89 8.31
CA ARG A 189 20.45 -12.10 6.89
C ARG A 189 19.21 -11.37 6.37
N LEU A 190 18.95 -10.14 6.81
CA LEU A 190 18.03 -9.24 6.08
C LEU A 190 18.80 -8.39 5.06
N ILE A 191 19.44 -9.06 4.10
CA ILE A 191 20.10 -8.44 2.94
C ILE A 191 19.07 -8.35 1.83
N SER A 192 18.82 -7.14 1.30
CA SER A 192 18.08 -6.75 0.08
C SER A 192 16.72 -7.44 -0.25
N GLY A 193 15.78 -6.67 -0.79
CA GLY A 193 14.38 -7.08 -0.99
C GLY A 193 14.14 -8.39 -1.76
N GLN A 194 15.03 -8.81 -2.67
CA GLN A 194 14.92 -10.08 -3.40
C GLN A 194 15.33 -11.30 -2.56
N LYS A 195 16.45 -11.24 -1.83
CA LYS A 195 16.86 -12.30 -0.89
C LYS A 195 15.90 -12.41 0.30
N ARG A 196 15.26 -11.29 0.68
CA ARG A 196 14.18 -11.25 1.68
C ARG A 196 12.92 -11.99 1.21
N LEU A 197 12.51 -11.80 -0.05
CA LEU A 197 11.40 -12.54 -0.67
C LEU A 197 11.71 -14.04 -0.75
N GLU A 198 12.93 -14.41 -1.14
CA GLU A 198 13.38 -15.82 -1.18
C GLU A 198 13.45 -16.44 0.20
N SER A 199 13.89 -15.70 1.22
CA SER A 199 13.95 -16.21 2.61
C SER A 199 12.55 -16.43 3.18
N ILE A 200 11.60 -15.52 2.90
CA ILE A 200 10.20 -15.68 3.28
C ILE A 200 9.57 -16.85 2.51
N LYS A 201 9.78 -16.96 1.20
CA LYS A 201 9.34 -18.13 0.41
C LYS A 201 9.91 -19.45 0.94
N GLN A 202 11.22 -19.51 1.21
CA GLN A 202 11.88 -20.70 1.79
C GLN A 202 11.34 -21.06 3.19
N LEU A 203 11.01 -20.07 4.03
CA LEU A 203 10.36 -20.31 5.32
C LEU A 203 8.95 -20.90 5.16
N LEU A 204 8.19 -20.42 4.16
CA LEU A 204 6.85 -20.90 3.83
C LEU A 204 6.84 -22.28 3.15
N ASP A 205 7.92 -22.62 2.42
CA ASP A 205 8.08 -23.87 1.65
C ASP A 205 8.74 -25.00 2.46
N SER A 206 9.45 -24.69 3.57
CA SER A 206 9.96 -25.72 4.48
C SER A 206 8.83 -26.30 5.33
N SER A 207 8.56 -27.60 5.18
CA SER A 207 7.42 -28.32 5.79
C SER A 207 7.29 -28.16 7.31
N ASP A 208 8.40 -27.92 8.00
CA ASP A 208 8.45 -27.84 9.47
C ASP A 208 8.16 -26.42 10.01
N ASN A 209 8.40 -25.36 9.22
CA ASN A 209 8.07 -23.98 9.62
C ASN A 209 6.76 -23.46 9.01
N LYS A 210 6.22 -24.15 8.00
CA LYS A 210 4.92 -23.81 7.40
C LYS A 210 3.81 -23.79 8.45
N ALA A 211 3.78 -24.75 9.36
CA ALA A 211 2.80 -24.78 10.45
C ALA A 211 2.98 -23.62 11.44
N ALA A 212 4.21 -23.25 11.81
CA ALA A 212 4.49 -22.15 12.72
C ALA A 212 4.23 -20.76 12.10
N VAL A 213 4.52 -20.60 10.81
CA VAL A 213 4.21 -19.37 10.06
C VAL A 213 2.71 -19.27 9.81
N LEU A 214 2.03 -20.37 9.47
CA LEU A 214 0.57 -20.41 9.38
C LEU A 214 -0.10 -20.23 10.73
N GLU A 215 0.45 -20.75 11.83
CA GLU A 215 -0.06 -20.55 13.20
C GLU A 215 0.25 -19.13 13.69
N PHE A 216 1.35 -18.51 13.27
CA PHE A 216 1.59 -17.09 13.52
C PHE A 216 0.65 -16.20 12.71
N ILE A 217 0.45 -16.49 11.42
CA ILE A 217 -0.52 -15.83 10.56
C ILE A 217 -1.92 -16.04 11.17
N ASP A 218 -2.34 -17.26 11.46
CA ASP A 218 -3.63 -17.63 12.03
C ASP A 218 -3.82 -17.19 13.49
N SER A 219 -2.77 -17.01 14.31
CA SER A 219 -2.90 -16.34 15.62
C SER A 219 -2.97 -14.83 15.46
N THR A 220 -2.25 -14.28 14.47
CA THR A 220 -2.31 -12.87 14.03
C THR A 220 -3.51 -12.57 13.12
N PHE A 221 -4.35 -13.55 12.78
CA PHE A 221 -5.62 -13.38 12.06
C PHE A 221 -6.80 -13.87 12.92
N GLY A 222 -6.62 -14.94 13.69
CA GLY A 222 -7.60 -15.57 14.57
C GLY A 222 -7.87 -14.80 15.85
N SER A 223 -6.90 -14.04 16.37
CA SER A 223 -7.19 -13.00 17.37
C SER A 223 -8.04 -11.84 16.80
N TYR A 224 -8.23 -11.79 15.47
CA TYR A 224 -8.99 -10.74 14.78
C TYR A 224 -10.26 -11.24 14.07
N LYS A 225 -10.55 -12.55 14.11
CA LYS A 225 -11.82 -13.12 13.62
C LYS A 225 -13.05 -12.61 14.37
N HIS A 226 -12.86 -12.02 15.56
CA HIS A 226 -13.95 -11.48 16.38
C HIS A 226 -14.22 -9.98 16.17
N GLU A 227 -13.47 -9.27 15.34
CA GLU A 227 -13.61 -7.81 15.22
C GLU A 227 -14.27 -7.30 13.93
N PHE A 228 -14.54 -8.15 12.92
CA PHE A 228 -15.05 -7.64 11.64
C PHE A 228 -16.13 -8.53 11.01
N LYS A 229 -17.35 -7.98 10.95
CA LYS A 229 -18.33 -8.28 9.91
C LYS A 229 -18.42 -7.03 9.04
N LEU A 230 -17.87 -7.09 7.84
CA LEU A 230 -18.29 -6.20 6.76
C LEU A 230 -19.64 -6.75 6.29
N GLU A 231 -20.74 -6.12 6.72
CA GLU A 231 -22.07 -6.32 6.11
C GLU A 231 -22.14 -5.71 4.71
#